data_AF-A0A6A5YQY3-F1
#
_entry.id   AF-A0A6A5YQY3-F1
#
_cell.length_a   1.000
_cell.length_b   1.000
_cell.length_c   1.000
_cell.angle_alpha   90.00
_cell.angle_beta   90.00
_cell.angle_gamma   90.00
#
_symmetry.space_group_name_H-M   'P 1'
#
loop_
_entity.id
_entity.type
_entity.pdbx_description
1 polymer ?
#
loop_
_entity_poly.entity_id
_entity_poly.type
_entity_poly.pdbx_seq_one_letter_code
_entity_poly.pdbx_strand_id
1 'polypeptide(L)'
;MAPYDFHFQPRDIIPNIIYQISGAELSAEEKETLKDVSSNLNPLDIRELCRACGWNTQHELGCSYLPRLHVQYTRANGGLWSMGNDWMVWDRTDEDSGNDYMTHQFLRKQSTKNIPIVKEMVEFKDEDGRYNFVVMSRAKAVPLENVWKGLSGEEKNSYAQQMIAALREMRQFTAEFPQRVDGSPLWDNVIGNCSSRKKCKKIGKTAEDWINNMDEELREGISRELKTKDKTVINARLQELKQNFPDGAPYVLTHADLNMSNILVHDGKIEAIIDWELAGYYPWWVEVYTSYNRALSGAADELFDVVWRELNLSVDFVKNMAPVRRAWESCPVKHTGRTHGVWRRPPFCKCQRFGGKILKHHIDSEEIHFVDYECPNFHFGKGRMA
;
A
#
# COMPACT_ATOMS: atom_id res chain seq x y z
N MET A 1 -15.21 4.18 -17.07
CA MET A 1 -14.06 4.25 -18.01
C MET A 1 -13.69 2.83 -18.35
N ALA A 2 -13.64 2.47 -19.64
CA ALA A 2 -13.21 1.15 -20.06
C ALA A 2 -11.82 0.82 -19.46
N PRO A 3 -11.54 -0.44 -19.11
CA PRO A 3 -10.22 -0.83 -18.63
C PRO A 3 -9.19 -0.35 -19.65
N TYR A 4 -8.20 0.42 -19.20
CA TYR A 4 -7.18 1.07 -20.03
C TYR A 4 -6.61 0.08 -21.07
N ASP A 5 -7.16 0.09 -22.28
CA ASP A 5 -6.53 -0.53 -23.43
C ASP A 5 -5.63 0.57 -24.00
N PHE A 6 -4.32 0.47 -23.76
CA PHE A 6 -3.41 1.45 -24.33
C PHE A 6 -3.38 1.20 -25.84
N HIS A 7 -4.11 2.03 -26.57
CA HIS A 7 -3.89 2.20 -27.98
C HIS A 7 -2.57 2.96 -28.14
N PHE A 8 -1.60 2.32 -28.77
CA PHE A 8 -0.27 2.91 -28.98
C PHE A 8 -0.25 3.72 -30.28
N GLN A 9 -1.31 4.48 -30.57
CA GLN A 9 -1.26 5.45 -31.67
C GLN A 9 -0.46 6.66 -31.21
N PRO A 10 0.33 7.29 -32.10
CA PRO A 10 1.08 8.50 -31.74
C PRO A 10 0.21 9.59 -31.11
N ARG A 11 -1.04 9.71 -31.57
CA ARG A 11 -2.02 10.72 -31.09
C ARG A 11 -2.51 10.46 -29.66
N ASP A 12 -2.44 9.23 -29.17
CA ASP A 12 -2.87 8.89 -27.81
C ASP A 12 -1.79 9.26 -26.77
N ILE A 13 -0.54 9.40 -27.21
CA ILE A 13 0.64 9.59 -26.35
C ILE A 13 1.22 10.99 -26.49
N ILE A 14 1.22 11.54 -27.71
CA ILE A 14 1.80 12.84 -28.04
C ILE A 14 0.65 13.81 -28.33
N PRO A 15 0.31 14.70 -27.38
CA PRO A 15 -0.72 15.71 -27.59
C PRO A 15 -0.37 16.58 -28.80
N ASN A 16 -1.36 16.87 -29.63
CA ASN A 16 -1.25 17.77 -30.79
C ASN A 16 -0.27 17.30 -31.88
N ILE A 17 0.08 16.01 -31.96
CA ILE A 17 0.87 15.49 -33.07
C ILE A 17 0.11 15.62 -34.40
N ILE A 18 0.79 16.16 -35.41
CA ILE A 18 0.24 16.36 -36.75
C ILE A 18 0.60 15.15 -37.62
N TYR A 19 -0.41 14.55 -38.25
CA TYR A 19 -0.21 13.47 -39.22
C TYR A 19 -0.29 14.07 -40.63
N GLN A 20 0.79 13.95 -41.39
CA GLN A 20 0.86 14.43 -42.76
C GLN A 20 1.15 13.27 -43.71
N ILE A 21 0.33 13.14 -44.74
CA ILE A 21 0.63 12.25 -45.87
C ILE A 21 1.68 12.96 -46.72
N SER A 22 2.73 12.23 -47.13
CA SER A 22 3.78 12.77 -48.00
C SER A 22 3.18 13.44 -49.24
N GLY A 23 3.50 14.72 -49.44
CA GLY A 23 3.01 15.53 -50.57
C GLY A 23 1.66 16.22 -50.37
N ALA A 24 0.94 15.95 -49.27
CA ALA A 24 -0.27 16.70 -48.92
C ALA A 24 0.07 18.05 -48.26
N GLU A 25 -0.68 19.09 -48.59
CA GLU A 25 -0.54 20.39 -47.91
C GLU A 25 -1.10 20.36 -46.49
N LEU A 26 -0.35 20.93 -45.55
CA LEU A 26 -0.82 21.22 -44.20
C LEU A 26 -1.83 22.39 -44.22
N SER A 27 -2.80 22.34 -43.32
CA SER A 27 -3.71 23.46 -43.05
C SER A 27 -2.96 24.68 -42.49
N ALA A 28 -3.60 25.85 -42.51
CA ALA A 28 -3.00 27.08 -41.97
C ALA A 28 -2.67 26.96 -40.47
N GLU A 29 -3.52 26.29 -39.70
CA GLU A 29 -3.34 26.06 -38.26
C GLU A 29 -2.17 25.09 -37.97
N GLU A 30 -2.05 24.01 -38.75
CA GLU A 30 -0.92 23.07 -38.64
C GLU A 30 0.41 23.73 -39.04
N LYS A 31 0.41 24.55 -40.09
CA LYS A 31 1.58 25.35 -40.51
C LYS A 31 2.01 26.32 -39.41
N GLU A 32 1.06 27.00 -38.77
CA GLU A 32 1.33 27.92 -37.65
C GLU A 32 1.88 27.16 -36.43
N THR A 33 1.33 25.98 -36.12
CA THR A 33 1.81 25.12 -35.02
C THR A 33 3.27 24.68 -35.25
N LEU A 34 3.66 24.41 -36.49
CA LEU A 34 5.00 23.92 -36.84
C LEU A 34 5.99 25.02 -37.22
N LYS A 35 5.61 26.31 -37.19
CA LYS A 35 6.38 27.41 -37.79
C LYS A 35 7.81 27.56 -37.25
N ASP A 36 8.03 27.22 -35.98
CA ASP A 36 9.32 27.35 -35.28
C ASP A 36 9.95 25.98 -34.96
N VAL A 37 9.43 24.89 -35.53
CA VAL A 37 9.93 23.54 -35.25
C VAL A 37 11.18 23.27 -36.10
N SER A 38 12.30 23.01 -35.43
CA SER A 38 13.53 22.51 -36.04
C SER A 38 13.74 21.05 -35.70
N SER A 39 14.00 20.21 -36.72
CA SER A 39 14.37 18.80 -36.56
C SER A 39 15.89 18.57 -36.44
N ASN A 40 16.70 19.63 -36.57
CA ASN A 40 18.15 19.53 -36.47
C ASN A 40 18.59 19.65 -35.01
N LEU A 41 18.86 18.51 -34.37
CA LEU A 41 19.47 18.44 -33.04
C LEU A 41 21.01 18.52 -33.15
N ASN A 42 21.61 19.50 -32.48
CA ASN A 42 23.07 19.54 -32.30
C ASN A 42 23.48 18.45 -31.29
N PRO A 43 24.45 17.56 -31.60
CA PRO A 43 24.92 16.56 -30.64
C PRO A 43 25.41 17.13 -29.31
N LEU A 44 25.87 18.39 -29.29
CA LEU A 44 26.29 19.08 -28.07
C LEU A 44 25.11 19.56 -27.18
N ASP A 45 23.88 19.52 -27.70
CA ASP A 45 22.66 19.92 -27.00
C ASP A 45 21.85 18.74 -26.45
N ILE A 46 22.42 17.53 -26.43
CA ILE A 46 21.76 16.36 -25.85
C ILE A 46 21.57 16.56 -24.34
N ARG A 47 20.32 16.48 -23.87
CA ARG A 47 19.96 16.67 -22.46
C ARG A 47 18.99 15.59 -22.01
N GLU A 48 19.15 15.13 -20.79
CA GLU A 48 18.22 14.18 -20.17
C GLU A 48 16.87 14.84 -19.93
N LEU A 49 15.82 14.16 -20.40
CA LEU A 49 14.41 14.54 -20.25
C LEU A 49 13.71 13.71 -19.17
N CYS A 50 14.18 12.48 -18.88
CA CYS A 50 13.60 11.63 -17.85
C CYS A 50 14.66 10.80 -17.12
N ARG A 51 14.92 11.15 -15.86
CA ARG A 51 15.85 10.40 -14.98
C ARG A 51 15.42 8.98 -14.62
N ALA A 52 14.14 8.64 -14.82
CA ALA A 52 13.63 7.32 -14.44
C ALA A 52 14.03 6.24 -15.46
N CYS A 53 14.18 6.61 -16.73
CA CYS A 53 14.53 5.69 -17.81
C CYS A 53 15.69 6.16 -18.70
N GLY A 54 16.30 7.32 -18.41
CA GLY A 54 17.37 7.92 -19.22
C GLY A 54 16.89 8.52 -20.54
N TRP A 55 15.59 8.77 -20.71
CA TRP A 55 15.06 9.43 -21.92
C TRP A 55 15.72 10.80 -22.10
N ASN A 56 16.10 11.15 -23.32
CA ASN A 56 16.85 12.38 -23.61
C ASN A 56 16.38 12.99 -24.95
N THR A 57 16.86 14.19 -25.27
CA THR A 57 16.46 14.91 -26.48
C THR A 57 16.82 14.20 -27.79
N GLN A 58 17.85 13.36 -27.81
CA GLN A 58 18.17 12.52 -28.96
C GLN A 58 17.12 11.42 -29.16
N HIS A 59 16.71 10.75 -28.08
CA HIS A 59 15.65 9.75 -28.14
C HIS A 59 14.30 10.36 -28.56
N GLU A 60 13.97 11.54 -28.04
CA GLU A 60 12.72 12.25 -28.36
C GLU A 60 12.63 12.66 -29.84
N LEU A 61 13.72 13.19 -30.41
CA LEU A 61 13.69 13.75 -31.77
C LEU A 61 14.16 12.77 -32.85
N GLY A 62 15.01 11.81 -32.50
CA GLY A 62 15.70 10.94 -33.45
C GLY A 62 15.09 9.56 -33.61
N CYS A 63 14.02 9.23 -32.87
CA CYS A 63 13.41 7.90 -32.87
C CYS A 63 11.88 7.97 -33.00
N SER A 64 11.29 6.94 -33.59
CA SER A 64 9.82 6.76 -33.66
C SER A 64 9.30 5.84 -32.54
N TYR A 65 10.05 5.70 -31.45
CA TYR A 65 9.69 4.78 -30.39
C TYR A 65 8.64 5.41 -29.46
N LEU A 66 7.45 4.81 -29.44
CA LEU A 66 6.40 5.12 -28.48
C LEU A 66 6.46 4.12 -27.31
N PRO A 67 6.73 4.57 -26.08
CA PRO A 67 6.99 3.68 -24.96
C PRO A 67 5.74 2.89 -24.55
N ARG A 68 5.89 1.57 -24.49
CA ARG A 68 4.88 0.63 -23.94
C ARG A 68 5.14 0.32 -22.47
N LEU A 69 6.26 0.81 -21.94
CA LEU A 69 6.60 0.77 -20.53
C LEU A 69 6.57 2.18 -19.98
N HIS A 70 5.83 2.39 -18.89
CA HIS A 70 5.78 3.70 -18.24
C HIS A 70 5.47 3.55 -16.75
N VAL A 71 5.98 4.49 -15.97
CA VAL A 71 5.68 4.59 -14.54
C VAL A 71 4.23 5.02 -14.38
N GLN A 72 3.41 4.14 -13.80
CA GLN A 72 2.01 4.42 -13.49
C GLN A 72 1.85 5.01 -12.09
N TYR A 73 2.68 4.57 -11.14
CA TYR A 73 2.61 5.00 -9.76
C TYR A 73 3.99 4.97 -9.10
N THR A 74 4.22 5.88 -8.15
CA THR A 74 5.43 5.88 -7.32
C THR A 74 5.06 6.13 -5.87
N ARG A 75 5.75 5.45 -4.95
CA ARG A 75 5.64 5.68 -3.50
C ARG A 75 6.99 5.42 -2.86
N ALA A 76 7.44 6.36 -2.04
CA ALA A 76 8.76 6.28 -1.37
C ALA A 76 9.89 5.94 -2.37
N ASN A 77 10.51 4.77 -2.24
CA ASN A 77 11.54 4.24 -3.13
C ASN A 77 11.05 3.06 -3.99
N GLY A 78 9.78 3.07 -4.37
CA GLY A 78 9.20 2.06 -5.25
C GLY A 78 8.45 2.69 -6.43
N GLY A 79 8.42 1.95 -7.53
CA GLY A 79 7.74 2.32 -8.76
C GLY A 79 6.91 1.16 -9.30
N LEU A 80 5.66 1.44 -9.65
CA LEU A 80 4.84 0.53 -10.43
C LEU A 80 4.87 0.96 -11.89
N TRP A 81 5.34 0.05 -12.72
CA TRP A 81 5.43 0.24 -14.16
C TRP A 81 4.34 -0.56 -14.83
N SER A 82 3.65 0.06 -15.78
CA SER A 82 2.90 -0.70 -16.78
C SER A 82 3.90 -1.32 -17.77
N MET A 83 3.63 -2.54 -18.21
CA MET A 83 4.38 -3.26 -19.24
C MET A 83 3.41 -3.76 -20.30
N GLY A 84 3.17 -2.92 -21.31
CA GLY A 84 2.08 -3.13 -22.25
C GLY A 84 0.71 -3.04 -21.57
N ASN A 85 -0.27 -3.80 -22.09
CA ASN A 85 -1.67 -3.71 -21.64
C ASN A 85 -2.01 -4.76 -20.58
N ASP A 86 -1.21 -5.83 -20.49
CA ASP A 86 -1.56 -7.03 -19.73
C ASP A 86 -0.65 -7.29 -18.54
N TRP A 87 0.45 -6.54 -18.41
CA TRP A 87 1.46 -6.79 -17.37
C TRP A 87 1.85 -5.53 -16.63
N MET A 88 2.34 -5.74 -15.41
CA MET A 88 2.88 -4.71 -14.55
C MET A 88 4.19 -5.20 -13.95
N VAL A 89 5.10 -4.27 -13.67
CA VAL A 89 6.34 -4.52 -12.94
C VAL A 89 6.32 -3.65 -11.70
N TRP A 90 6.35 -4.31 -10.55
CA TRP A 90 6.59 -3.63 -9.29
C TRP A 90 8.08 -3.65 -8.95
N ASP A 91 8.69 -2.47 -8.94
CA ASP A 91 10.06 -2.20 -8.52
C ASP A 91 10.04 -1.74 -7.06
N ARG A 92 10.47 -2.62 -6.13
CA ARG A 92 10.45 -2.46 -4.66
C ARG A 92 11.67 -3.16 -4.05
N THR A 93 11.85 -3.01 -2.74
CA THR A 93 12.83 -3.82 -2.01
C THR A 93 12.16 -5.07 -1.40
N ASP A 94 12.95 -6.10 -1.11
CA ASP A 94 12.43 -7.38 -0.60
C ASP A 94 11.60 -7.25 0.69
N GLU A 95 12.03 -6.33 1.58
CA GLU A 95 11.32 -6.02 2.84
C GLU A 95 9.87 -5.56 2.61
N ASP A 96 9.61 -4.94 1.45
CA ASP A 96 8.32 -4.38 1.06
C ASP A 96 7.45 -5.38 0.27
N SER A 97 8.03 -6.20 -0.61
CA SER A 97 7.25 -7.03 -1.56
C SER A 97 7.14 -8.52 -1.20
N GLY A 98 8.05 -9.07 -0.39
CA GLY A 98 8.19 -10.53 -0.27
C GLY A 98 6.93 -11.26 0.23
N ASN A 99 6.12 -10.61 1.08
CA ASN A 99 4.90 -11.23 1.62
C ASN A 99 3.73 -11.22 0.63
N ASP A 100 3.63 -10.22 -0.26
CA ASP A 100 2.60 -10.16 -1.29
C ASP A 100 2.75 -11.33 -2.26
N TYR A 101 3.97 -11.51 -2.79
CA TYR A 101 4.31 -12.64 -3.66
C TYR A 101 4.06 -13.99 -2.99
N MET A 102 4.54 -14.16 -1.75
CA MET A 102 4.38 -15.41 -1.00
C MET A 102 2.90 -15.77 -0.79
N THR A 103 2.08 -14.80 -0.36
CA THR A 103 0.65 -15.01 -0.14
C THR A 103 -0.08 -15.32 -1.45
N HIS A 104 0.26 -14.61 -2.53
CA HIS A 104 -0.26 -14.89 -3.85
C HIS A 104 0.04 -16.33 -4.29
N GLN A 105 1.29 -16.80 -4.14
CA GLN A 105 1.65 -18.18 -4.48
C GLN A 105 0.92 -19.21 -3.62
N PHE A 106 0.71 -18.92 -2.33
CA PHE A 106 -0.09 -19.77 -1.45
C PHE A 106 -1.53 -19.89 -1.97
N LEU A 107 -2.22 -18.77 -2.16
CA LEU A 107 -3.62 -18.76 -2.63
C LEU A 107 -3.78 -19.45 -3.98
N ARG A 108 -2.86 -19.21 -4.91
CA ARG A 108 -2.83 -19.88 -6.22
C ARG A 108 -2.75 -21.40 -6.10
N LYS A 109 -1.95 -21.92 -5.17
CA LYS A 109 -1.83 -23.37 -4.91
C LYS A 109 -3.09 -23.97 -4.29
N GLN A 110 -3.84 -23.19 -3.49
CA GLN A 110 -5.08 -23.65 -2.87
C GLN A 110 -6.25 -23.78 -3.86
N SER A 111 -6.11 -23.30 -5.11
CA SER A 111 -7.18 -23.33 -6.12
C SER A 111 -8.48 -22.69 -5.62
N THR A 112 -8.36 -21.54 -4.98
CA THR A 112 -9.47 -20.80 -4.37
C THR A 112 -10.52 -20.41 -5.39
N LYS A 113 -11.80 -20.51 -5.02
CA LYS A 113 -12.93 -20.27 -5.94
C LYS A 113 -13.46 -18.84 -5.89
N ASN A 114 -13.53 -18.27 -4.69
CA ASN A 114 -14.17 -16.99 -4.42
C ASN A 114 -13.17 -15.90 -4.03
N ILE A 115 -11.88 -16.20 -3.98
CA ILE A 115 -10.82 -15.23 -3.69
C ILE A 115 -10.16 -14.86 -5.03
N PRO A 116 -10.60 -13.78 -5.70
CA PRO A 116 -10.03 -13.40 -6.98
C PRO A 116 -8.66 -12.79 -6.71
N ILE A 117 -7.63 -13.33 -7.34
CA ILE A 117 -6.26 -12.79 -7.31
C ILE A 117 -5.81 -12.50 -8.74
N VAL A 118 -4.73 -11.74 -8.91
CA VAL A 118 -4.11 -11.59 -10.23
C VAL A 118 -3.72 -12.97 -10.78
N LYS A 119 -3.77 -13.16 -12.10
CA LYS A 119 -3.60 -14.50 -12.71
C LYS A 119 -2.17 -15.00 -12.58
N GLU A 120 -1.22 -14.11 -12.78
CA GLU A 120 0.21 -14.42 -12.82
C GLU A 120 0.98 -13.43 -11.94
N MET A 121 1.98 -13.95 -11.22
CA MET A 121 2.92 -13.16 -10.44
C MET A 121 4.23 -13.95 -10.33
N VAL A 122 5.34 -13.28 -10.64
CA VAL A 122 6.69 -13.84 -10.65
C VAL A 122 7.64 -12.85 -9.99
N GLU A 123 8.44 -13.33 -9.04
CA GLU A 123 9.47 -12.56 -8.34
C GLU A 123 10.84 -12.78 -8.98
N PHE A 124 11.57 -11.68 -9.19
CA PHE A 124 12.95 -11.65 -9.64
C PHE A 124 13.79 -10.93 -8.57
N LYS A 125 14.65 -11.67 -7.90
CA LYS A 125 15.55 -11.15 -6.86
C LYS A 125 16.99 -11.54 -7.11
N ASP A 126 17.91 -10.66 -6.71
CA ASP A 126 19.33 -10.98 -6.65
C ASP A 126 19.67 -11.76 -5.37
N GLU A 127 20.83 -12.42 -5.36
CA GLU A 127 21.27 -13.26 -4.22
C GLU A 127 21.37 -12.47 -2.91
N ASP A 128 21.67 -11.17 -2.99
CA ASP A 128 21.84 -10.28 -1.84
C ASP A 128 20.54 -9.54 -1.42
N GLY A 129 19.43 -9.73 -2.15
CA GLY A 129 18.14 -9.07 -1.88
C GLY A 129 18.14 -7.54 -2.05
N ARG A 130 19.13 -6.98 -2.74
CA ARG A 130 19.24 -5.53 -3.00
C ARG A 130 18.20 -5.07 -4.02
N TYR A 131 17.79 -5.96 -4.92
CA TYR A 131 16.78 -5.68 -5.94
C TYR A 131 15.68 -6.75 -5.89
N ASN A 132 14.42 -6.31 -5.86
CA ASN A 132 13.26 -7.19 -5.97
C ASN A 132 12.27 -6.61 -6.99
N PHE A 133 12.12 -7.29 -8.12
CA PHE A 133 11.10 -6.98 -9.12
C PHE A 133 10.01 -8.03 -9.10
N VAL A 134 8.77 -7.60 -8.96
CA VAL A 134 7.62 -8.49 -9.11
C VAL A 134 6.93 -8.17 -10.42
N VAL A 135 6.95 -9.11 -11.36
CA VAL A 135 6.18 -9.02 -12.60
C VAL A 135 4.85 -9.72 -12.40
N MET A 136 3.74 -9.02 -12.66
CA MET A 136 2.40 -9.54 -12.42
C MET A 136 1.45 -9.22 -13.57
N SER A 137 0.47 -10.10 -13.79
CA SER A 137 -0.60 -9.81 -14.74
C SER A 137 -1.44 -8.65 -14.22
N ARG A 138 -1.84 -7.75 -15.12
CA ARG A 138 -2.71 -6.63 -14.82
C ARG A 138 -4.17 -7.11 -14.76
N ALA A 139 -4.85 -6.78 -13.66
CA ALA A 139 -6.31 -6.84 -13.63
C ALA A 139 -6.88 -5.68 -14.47
N LYS A 140 -7.66 -6.00 -15.51
CA LYS A 140 -8.34 -5.02 -16.37
C LYS A 140 -9.60 -4.49 -15.68
N ALA A 141 -9.39 -3.80 -14.57
CA ALA A 141 -10.42 -3.37 -13.64
C ALA A 141 -10.05 -2.02 -13.00
N VAL A 142 -11.00 -1.44 -12.27
CA VAL A 142 -10.77 -0.21 -11.48
C VAL A 142 -10.99 -0.49 -10.00
N PRO A 143 -10.30 0.23 -9.10
CA PRO A 143 -10.60 0.15 -7.67
C PRO A 143 -12.08 0.43 -7.37
N LEU A 144 -12.70 -0.37 -6.51
CA LEU A 144 -14.11 -0.27 -6.13
C LEU A 144 -14.43 1.12 -5.54
N GLU A 145 -13.49 1.67 -4.78
CA GLU A 145 -13.55 3.05 -4.22
C GLU A 145 -13.90 4.09 -5.30
N ASN A 146 -13.37 3.94 -6.52
CA ASN A 146 -13.53 4.92 -7.59
C ASN A 146 -14.94 4.94 -8.17
N VAL A 147 -15.69 3.83 -8.08
CA VAL A 147 -17.01 3.69 -8.70
C VAL A 147 -18.14 3.66 -7.69
N TRP A 148 -17.86 3.37 -6.42
CA TRP A 148 -18.86 3.08 -5.39
C TRP A 148 -19.99 4.10 -5.27
N LYS A 149 -19.66 5.40 -5.32
CA LYS A 149 -20.65 6.48 -5.20
C LYS A 149 -21.69 6.49 -6.32
N GLY A 150 -21.33 5.97 -7.49
CA GLY A 150 -22.22 5.89 -8.66
C GLY A 150 -23.04 4.60 -8.74
N LEU A 151 -22.78 3.61 -7.88
CA LEU A 151 -23.45 2.32 -7.90
C LEU A 151 -24.86 2.39 -7.29
N SER A 152 -25.78 1.64 -7.86
CA SER A 152 -27.10 1.36 -7.29
C SER A 152 -27.00 0.48 -6.03
N GLY A 153 -28.09 0.42 -5.25
CA GLY A 153 -28.15 -0.45 -4.08
C GLY A 153 -28.00 -1.94 -4.41
N GLU A 154 -28.53 -2.38 -5.56
CA GLU A 154 -28.40 -3.76 -6.04
C GLU A 154 -26.95 -4.11 -6.39
N GLU A 155 -26.25 -3.21 -7.08
CA GLU A 155 -24.83 -3.39 -7.42
C GLU A 155 -23.95 -3.41 -6.17
N LYS A 156 -24.16 -2.49 -5.22
CA LYS A 156 -23.45 -2.48 -3.93
C LYS A 156 -23.66 -3.79 -3.17
N ASN A 157 -24.90 -4.28 -3.11
CA ASN A 157 -25.20 -5.56 -2.48
C ASN A 157 -24.53 -6.73 -3.21
N SER A 158 -24.51 -6.74 -4.55
CA SER A 158 -23.80 -7.75 -5.34
C SER A 158 -22.31 -7.83 -4.98
N TYR A 159 -21.61 -6.69 -4.89
CA TYR A 159 -20.21 -6.65 -4.48
C TYR A 159 -20.03 -7.10 -3.02
N ALA A 160 -20.94 -6.72 -2.12
CA ALA A 160 -20.91 -7.20 -0.74
C ALA A 160 -21.03 -8.73 -0.67
N GLN A 161 -21.92 -9.36 -1.45
CA GLN A 161 -22.06 -10.83 -1.49
C GLN A 161 -20.79 -11.51 -2.02
N GLN A 162 -20.14 -10.94 -3.04
CA GLN A 162 -18.87 -11.47 -3.54
C GLN A 162 -17.76 -11.39 -2.47
N MET A 163 -17.68 -10.26 -1.76
CA MET A 163 -16.73 -10.11 -0.64
C MET A 163 -17.02 -11.07 0.52
N ILE A 164 -18.30 -11.29 0.86
CA ILE A 164 -18.71 -12.27 1.88
C ILE A 164 -18.24 -13.67 1.48
N ALA A 165 -18.41 -14.07 0.20
CA ALA A 165 -17.95 -15.36 -0.30
C ALA A 165 -16.42 -15.49 -0.21
N ALA A 166 -15.68 -14.45 -0.63
CA ALA A 166 -14.23 -14.40 -0.53
C ALA A 166 -13.76 -14.56 0.92
N LEU A 167 -14.33 -13.78 1.84
CA LEU A 167 -13.96 -13.80 3.26
C LEU A 167 -14.34 -15.11 3.95
N ARG A 168 -15.47 -15.73 3.59
CA ARG A 168 -15.82 -17.07 4.10
C ARG A 168 -14.76 -18.09 3.71
N GLU A 169 -14.29 -18.07 2.47
CA GLU A 169 -13.25 -18.97 1.98
C GLU A 169 -11.89 -18.67 2.60
N MET A 170 -11.49 -17.39 2.68
CA MET A 170 -10.25 -16.97 3.35
C MET A 170 -10.20 -17.52 4.77
N ARG A 171 -11.30 -17.41 5.50
CA ARG A 171 -11.39 -17.84 6.91
C ARG A 171 -11.40 -19.35 7.11
N GLN A 172 -11.46 -20.15 6.05
CA GLN A 172 -11.25 -21.61 6.14
C GLN A 172 -9.77 -21.97 6.31
N PHE A 173 -8.86 -21.09 5.89
CA PHE A 173 -7.45 -21.27 6.14
C PHE A 173 -7.14 -20.79 7.57
N THR A 174 -6.72 -21.72 8.42
CA THR A 174 -6.44 -21.45 9.83
C THR A 174 -5.01 -21.84 10.20
N ALA A 175 -4.53 -21.28 11.30
CA ALA A 175 -3.28 -21.65 11.95
C ALA A 175 -3.47 -21.76 13.47
N GLU A 176 -2.54 -22.43 14.14
CA GLU A 176 -2.56 -22.57 15.60
C GLU A 176 -2.25 -21.26 16.32
N PHE A 177 -1.44 -20.39 15.70
CA PHE A 177 -1.02 -19.09 16.24
C PHE A 177 -0.76 -18.10 15.10
N PRO A 178 -0.63 -16.79 15.39
CA PRO A 178 -0.34 -15.78 14.37
C PRO A 178 0.99 -16.01 13.64
N GLN A 179 0.93 -16.09 12.31
CA GLN A 179 2.10 -16.30 11.44
C GLN A 179 1.78 -15.94 9.99
N ARG A 180 2.80 -15.72 9.16
CA ARG A 180 2.68 -15.61 7.70
C ARG A 180 2.39 -16.99 7.10
N VAL A 181 2.05 -17.03 5.81
CA VAL A 181 1.67 -18.29 5.12
C VAL A 181 2.81 -19.31 5.01
N ASP A 182 4.07 -18.88 5.15
CA ASP A 182 5.25 -19.75 5.24
C ASP A 182 5.58 -20.20 6.68
N GLY A 183 4.80 -19.80 7.67
CA GLY A 183 5.00 -20.08 9.09
C GLY A 183 5.96 -19.12 9.80
N SER A 184 6.51 -18.12 9.10
CA SER A 184 7.38 -17.13 9.73
C SER A 184 6.57 -16.09 10.53
N PRO A 185 7.18 -15.38 11.50
CA PRO A 185 6.45 -14.46 12.37
C PRO A 185 5.76 -13.31 11.63
N LEU A 186 4.60 -12.88 12.16
CA LEU A 186 3.91 -11.68 11.68
C LEU A 186 4.50 -10.42 12.29
N TRP A 187 4.57 -9.39 11.45
CA TRP A 187 4.86 -8.04 11.89
C TRP A 187 3.59 -7.36 12.39
N ASP A 188 3.71 -6.60 13.47
CA ASP A 188 2.58 -5.89 14.06
C ASP A 188 2.32 -4.59 13.30
N ASN A 189 1.33 -4.67 12.42
CA ASN A 189 0.77 -3.58 11.65
C ASN A 189 -0.61 -3.12 12.19
N VAL A 190 -0.98 -3.59 13.39
CA VAL A 190 -2.29 -3.34 14.02
C VAL A 190 -2.13 -2.35 15.18
N ILE A 191 -1.21 -2.62 16.12
CA ILE A 191 -0.93 -1.78 17.29
C ILE A 191 0.46 -1.20 17.16
N GLY A 192 1.48 -2.06 17.14
CA GLY A 192 2.90 -1.75 17.08
C GLY A 192 3.39 -1.14 15.75
N ASN A 193 2.49 -0.58 14.94
CA ASN A 193 2.80 -0.03 13.63
C ASN A 193 3.64 1.24 13.79
N CYS A 194 4.93 1.08 13.56
CA CYS A 194 5.85 2.18 13.37
C CYS A 194 5.80 2.55 11.90
N SER A 195 5.47 3.79 11.55
CA SER A 195 5.48 4.24 10.14
C SER A 195 6.89 4.24 9.49
N SER A 196 7.87 3.55 10.08
CA SER A 196 9.19 3.29 9.51
C SER A 196 9.11 2.20 8.43
N ARG A 197 10.10 2.18 7.53
CA ARG A 197 10.28 1.09 6.56
C ARG A 197 10.58 -0.23 7.26
N LYS A 198 11.32 -0.20 8.37
CA LYS A 198 11.58 -1.40 9.16
C LYS A 198 10.40 -1.75 10.04
N LYS A 199 9.98 -3.01 9.92
CA LYS A 199 8.95 -3.61 10.75
C LYS A 199 9.55 -3.86 12.13
N CYS A 200 9.05 -3.16 13.16
CA CYS A 200 9.71 -3.08 14.46
C CYS A 200 9.17 -4.07 15.49
N LYS A 201 7.85 -4.25 15.51
CA LYS A 201 7.15 -5.09 16.47
C LYS A 201 6.55 -6.29 15.77
N LYS A 202 6.42 -7.39 16.48
CA LYS A 202 5.85 -8.65 15.99
C LYS A 202 4.59 -8.97 16.76
N ILE A 203 3.64 -9.61 16.08
CA ILE A 203 2.49 -10.21 16.74
C ILE A 203 2.97 -11.46 17.48
N GLY A 204 2.61 -11.57 18.76
CA GLY A 204 2.96 -12.72 19.59
C GLY A 204 2.10 -13.95 19.25
N LYS A 205 2.54 -15.13 19.68
CA LYS A 205 1.79 -16.37 19.46
C LYS A 205 0.48 -16.41 20.26
N THR A 206 0.45 -15.67 21.36
CA THR A 206 -0.71 -15.47 22.23
C THR A 206 -1.01 -13.98 22.39
N ALA A 207 -2.21 -13.65 22.88
CA ALA A 207 -2.57 -12.30 23.31
C ALA A 207 -1.54 -11.70 24.28
N GLU A 208 -1.07 -12.48 25.25
CA GLU A 208 -0.08 -12.06 26.23
C GLU A 208 1.29 -11.80 25.58
N ASP A 209 1.78 -12.72 24.74
CA ASP A 209 3.04 -12.55 24.01
C ASP A 209 3.01 -11.29 23.13
N TRP A 210 1.86 -11.01 22.53
CA TRP A 210 1.70 -9.83 21.68
C TRP A 210 1.88 -8.55 22.49
N ILE A 211 1.22 -8.44 23.65
CA ILE A 211 1.43 -7.29 24.54
C ILE A 211 2.86 -7.24 25.08
N ASN A 212 3.47 -8.39 25.41
CA ASN A 212 4.84 -8.47 25.90
C ASN A 212 5.86 -7.96 24.87
N ASN A 213 5.63 -8.13 23.56
CA ASN A 213 6.49 -7.57 22.52
C ASN A 213 6.52 -6.03 22.50
N MET A 214 5.55 -5.38 23.16
CA MET A 214 5.40 -3.92 23.26
C MET A 214 5.51 -3.40 24.70
N ASP A 215 6.03 -4.22 25.63
CA ASP A 215 5.97 -3.95 27.08
C ASP A 215 6.65 -2.61 27.45
N GLU A 216 7.79 -2.28 26.87
CA GLU A 216 8.51 -1.01 27.10
C GLU A 216 7.69 0.20 26.63
N GLU A 217 7.18 0.16 25.41
CA GLU A 217 6.42 1.27 24.83
C GLU A 217 5.10 1.47 25.55
N LEU A 218 4.42 0.37 25.92
CA LEU A 218 3.18 0.45 26.66
C LEU A 218 3.39 1.00 28.07
N ARG A 219 4.49 0.65 28.76
CA ARG A 219 4.81 1.24 30.08
C ARG A 219 5.04 2.74 30.01
N GLU A 220 5.82 3.21 29.04
CA GLU A 220 6.04 4.66 28.89
C GLU A 220 4.76 5.37 28.42
N GLY A 221 4.00 4.76 27.52
CA GLY A 221 2.68 5.22 27.10
C GLY A 221 1.70 5.41 28.27
N ILE A 222 1.57 4.39 29.13
CA ILE A 222 0.76 4.43 30.35
C ILE A 222 1.27 5.50 31.31
N SER A 223 2.59 5.61 31.50
CA SER A 223 3.21 6.63 32.34
C SER A 223 2.79 8.04 31.92
N ARG A 224 2.73 8.29 30.60
CA ARG A 224 2.33 9.58 30.02
C ARG A 224 0.83 9.83 30.11
N GLU A 225 0.01 8.82 29.80
CA GLU A 225 -1.45 8.90 29.91
C GLU A 225 -1.88 9.22 31.35
N LEU A 226 -1.32 8.50 32.32
CA LEU A 226 -1.63 8.65 33.74
C LEU A 226 -0.83 9.75 34.44
N LYS A 227 0.13 10.37 33.76
CA LYS A 227 1.04 11.41 34.29
C LYS A 227 1.72 10.99 35.60
N THR A 228 2.17 9.74 35.65
CA THR A 228 2.82 9.16 36.83
C THR A 228 4.09 8.41 36.45
N LYS A 229 5.07 8.39 37.35
CA LYS A 229 6.29 7.56 37.25
C LYS A 229 6.29 6.41 38.27
N ASP A 230 5.19 6.24 39.02
CA ASP A 230 5.03 5.11 39.94
C ASP A 230 4.90 3.81 39.16
N LYS A 231 5.93 2.96 39.28
CA LYS A 231 5.98 1.64 38.63
C LYS A 231 4.84 0.72 39.07
N THR A 232 4.36 0.83 40.31
CA THR A 232 3.27 -0.02 40.81
C THR A 232 1.97 0.29 40.05
N VAL A 233 1.66 1.58 39.88
CA VAL A 233 0.48 2.04 39.14
C VAL A 233 0.58 1.66 37.66
N ILE A 234 1.75 1.89 37.05
CA ILE A 234 1.99 1.55 35.63
C ILE A 234 1.86 0.04 35.40
N ASN A 235 2.46 -0.79 36.27
CA ASN A 235 2.41 -2.23 36.15
C ASN A 235 0.98 -2.78 36.35
N ALA A 236 0.24 -2.22 37.31
CA ALA A 236 -1.16 -2.59 37.53
C ALA A 236 -2.03 -2.27 36.30
N ARG A 237 -1.85 -1.08 35.71
CA ARG A 237 -2.55 -0.70 34.47
C ARG A 237 -2.16 -1.59 33.30
N LEU A 238 -0.88 -1.91 33.13
CA LEU A 238 -0.44 -2.82 32.06
C LEU A 238 -1.04 -4.22 32.24
N GLN A 239 -1.13 -4.71 33.47
CA GLN A 239 -1.76 -5.99 33.76
C GLN A 239 -3.26 -5.99 33.41
N GLU A 240 -3.96 -4.90 33.73
CA GLU A 240 -5.37 -4.71 33.32
C GLU A 240 -5.51 -4.72 31.79
N LEU A 241 -4.60 -4.05 31.06
CA LEU A 241 -4.58 -4.07 29.60
C LEU A 241 -4.36 -5.48 29.05
N LYS A 242 -3.43 -6.26 29.64
CA LYS A 242 -3.19 -7.67 29.26
C LYS A 242 -4.42 -8.55 29.48
N GLN A 243 -5.08 -8.41 30.64
CA GLN A 243 -6.26 -9.21 31.00
C GLN A 243 -7.48 -8.91 30.12
N ASN A 244 -7.64 -7.65 29.70
CA ASN A 244 -8.77 -7.24 28.88
C ASN A 244 -8.50 -7.35 27.37
N PHE A 245 -7.26 -7.63 26.95
CA PHE A 245 -6.93 -7.70 25.53
C PHE A 245 -7.78 -8.78 24.82
N PRO A 246 -8.30 -8.53 23.60
CA PRO A 246 -9.19 -9.49 22.96
C PRO A 246 -8.52 -10.85 22.77
N ASP A 247 -9.30 -11.91 22.95
CA ASP A 247 -8.83 -13.24 22.60
C ASP A 247 -8.50 -13.33 21.10
N GLY A 248 -7.46 -14.11 20.80
CA GLY A 248 -6.90 -14.25 19.48
C GLY A 248 -7.60 -15.30 18.62
N ALA A 249 -8.07 -16.39 19.23
CA ALA A 249 -8.56 -17.54 18.47
C ALA A 249 -9.99 -17.35 17.91
N PRO A 250 -10.32 -17.92 16.74
CA PRO A 250 -9.41 -18.63 15.84
C PRO A 250 -8.50 -17.68 15.06
N TYR A 251 -7.30 -18.16 14.69
CA TYR A 251 -6.39 -17.44 13.80
C TYR A 251 -6.67 -17.84 12.35
N VAL A 252 -7.07 -16.88 11.54
CA VAL A 252 -7.58 -17.09 10.18
C VAL A 252 -6.79 -16.27 9.18
N LEU A 253 -6.70 -16.75 7.93
CA LEU A 253 -6.08 -15.98 6.86
C LEU A 253 -6.84 -14.65 6.70
N THR A 254 -6.07 -13.59 6.82
CA THR A 254 -6.48 -12.19 6.91
C THR A 254 -5.57 -11.42 5.96
N HIS A 255 -6.17 -10.59 5.11
CA HIS A 255 -5.45 -9.66 4.24
C HIS A 255 -4.80 -8.53 5.04
N ALA A 256 -5.48 -8.10 6.12
CA ALA A 256 -5.05 -7.07 7.06
C ALA A 256 -4.84 -5.68 6.45
N ASP A 257 -5.21 -5.47 5.18
CA ASP A 257 -5.25 -4.18 4.48
C ASP A 257 -6.43 -4.14 3.50
N LEU A 258 -7.50 -4.88 3.80
CA LEU A 258 -8.65 -4.99 2.91
C LEU A 258 -9.46 -3.69 2.95
N ASN A 259 -9.22 -2.83 1.98
CA ASN A 259 -9.97 -1.61 1.75
C ASN A 259 -10.42 -1.54 0.27
N MET A 260 -11.38 -0.68 -0.04
CA MET A 260 -11.98 -0.63 -1.39
C MET A 260 -11.03 -0.19 -2.49
N SER A 261 -9.85 0.36 -2.16
CA SER A 261 -8.82 0.64 -3.17
C SER A 261 -8.04 -0.62 -3.59
N ASN A 262 -8.04 -1.65 -2.75
CA ASN A 262 -7.42 -2.96 -2.98
C ASN A 262 -8.39 -3.99 -3.58
N ILE A 263 -9.66 -3.62 -3.78
CA ILE A 263 -10.69 -4.45 -4.43
C ILE A 263 -10.89 -3.93 -5.85
N LEU A 264 -10.45 -4.68 -6.85
CA LEU A 264 -10.56 -4.30 -8.25
C LEU A 264 -11.81 -4.91 -8.88
N VAL A 265 -12.64 -4.06 -9.50
CA VAL A 265 -13.93 -4.45 -10.08
C VAL A 265 -14.07 -4.06 -11.54
N HIS A 266 -14.83 -4.88 -12.28
CA HIS A 266 -15.24 -4.63 -13.65
C HIS A 266 -16.59 -5.30 -13.90
N ASP A 267 -17.53 -4.59 -14.53
CA ASP A 267 -18.83 -5.10 -14.99
C ASP A 267 -19.60 -5.93 -13.95
N GLY A 268 -19.72 -5.41 -12.72
CA GLY A 268 -20.48 -6.03 -11.64
C GLY A 268 -19.74 -7.16 -10.91
N LYS A 269 -18.47 -7.39 -11.23
CA LYS A 269 -17.67 -8.49 -10.68
C LYS A 269 -16.37 -8.00 -10.05
N ILE A 270 -15.97 -8.67 -8.96
CA ILE A 270 -14.63 -8.53 -8.37
C ILE A 270 -13.65 -9.35 -9.20
N GLU A 271 -12.72 -8.66 -9.85
CA GLU A 271 -11.72 -9.25 -10.74
C GLU A 271 -10.44 -9.63 -9.99
N ALA A 272 -10.04 -8.85 -8.98
CA ALA A 272 -8.89 -9.15 -8.14
C ALA A 272 -8.97 -8.43 -6.80
N ILE A 273 -8.47 -9.09 -5.75
CA ILE A 273 -8.03 -8.50 -4.49
C ILE A 273 -6.51 -8.45 -4.55
N ILE A 274 -5.92 -7.28 -4.32
CA ILE A 274 -4.49 -7.00 -4.50
C ILE A 274 -3.86 -6.46 -3.20
N ASP A 275 -2.53 -6.38 -3.17
CA ASP A 275 -1.74 -5.81 -2.06
C ASP A 275 -1.77 -6.67 -0.78
N TRP A 276 -1.42 -7.95 -0.92
CA TRP A 276 -1.36 -8.93 0.16
C TRP A 276 -0.08 -8.81 1.01
N GLU A 277 0.62 -7.68 0.95
CA GLU A 277 1.92 -7.47 1.61
C GLU A 277 1.84 -7.57 3.15
N LEU A 278 0.63 -7.43 3.70
CA LEU A 278 0.31 -7.51 5.12
C LEU A 278 -0.46 -8.77 5.51
N ALA A 279 -0.66 -9.69 4.58
CA ALA A 279 -1.48 -10.87 4.83
C ALA A 279 -0.80 -11.91 5.71
N GLY A 280 -1.63 -12.71 6.38
CA GLY A 280 -1.21 -13.83 7.21
C GLY A 280 -2.35 -14.38 8.05
N TYR A 281 -2.03 -15.25 9.00
CA TYR A 281 -2.98 -15.77 9.97
C TYR A 281 -3.05 -14.83 11.17
N TYR A 282 -4.15 -14.10 11.30
CA TYR A 282 -4.37 -13.13 12.38
C TYR A 282 -5.55 -13.55 13.22
N PRO A 283 -5.73 -12.99 14.44
CA PRO A 283 -6.98 -13.13 15.15
C PRO A 283 -8.20 -12.79 14.31
N TRP A 284 -9.29 -13.52 14.53
CA TRP A 284 -10.51 -13.43 13.72
C TRP A 284 -11.05 -12.01 13.52
N TRP A 285 -10.78 -11.11 14.46
CA TRP A 285 -11.26 -9.73 14.50
C TRP A 285 -10.35 -8.74 13.77
N VAL A 286 -9.13 -9.12 13.39
CA VAL A 286 -8.17 -8.17 12.79
C VAL A 286 -8.68 -7.64 11.45
N GLU A 287 -9.26 -8.48 10.59
CA GLU A 287 -9.78 -7.98 9.31
C GLU A 287 -10.90 -6.94 9.50
N VAL A 288 -11.80 -7.19 10.46
CA VAL A 288 -12.87 -6.26 10.84
C VAL A 288 -12.25 -4.95 11.29
N TYR A 289 -11.23 -5.00 12.14
CA TYR A 289 -10.53 -3.81 12.61
C TYR A 289 -9.87 -3.03 11.47
N THR A 290 -9.10 -3.71 10.63
CA THR A 290 -8.30 -3.08 9.57
C THR A 290 -9.17 -2.54 8.45
N SER A 291 -10.30 -3.18 8.12
CA SER A 291 -11.20 -2.71 7.06
C SER A 291 -11.76 -1.31 7.35
N TYR A 292 -12.06 -1.02 8.63
CA TYR A 292 -12.51 0.30 9.05
C TYR A 292 -11.34 1.27 9.25
N ASN A 293 -10.27 0.86 9.93
CA ASN A 293 -9.17 1.76 10.28
C ASN A 293 -8.26 2.13 9.10
N ARG A 294 -8.37 1.41 7.98
CA ARG A 294 -7.60 1.66 6.76
C ARG A 294 -8.47 2.06 5.57
N ALA A 295 -9.75 2.33 5.83
CA ALA A 295 -10.63 2.93 4.86
C ALA A 295 -10.10 4.30 4.41
N LEU A 296 -10.18 4.58 3.11
CA LEU A 296 -9.82 5.88 2.54
C LEU A 296 -10.98 6.88 2.59
N SER A 297 -12.21 6.38 2.78
CA SER A 297 -13.42 7.18 2.95
C SER A 297 -14.49 6.40 3.71
N GLY A 298 -15.51 7.10 4.23
CA GLY A 298 -16.66 6.46 4.88
C GLY A 298 -17.53 5.62 3.94
N ALA A 299 -17.24 5.58 2.63
CA ALA A 299 -17.88 4.63 1.71
C ALA A 299 -17.54 3.17 2.06
N ALA A 300 -16.39 2.94 2.68
CA ALA A 300 -15.99 1.63 3.17
C ALA A 300 -16.96 1.09 4.22
N ASP A 301 -17.50 1.95 5.07
CA ASP A 301 -18.46 1.56 6.11
C ASP A 301 -19.72 0.96 5.48
N GLU A 302 -20.23 1.55 4.39
CA GLU A 302 -21.41 1.02 3.68
C GLU A 302 -21.21 -0.42 3.18
N LEU A 303 -20.01 -0.75 2.70
CA LEU A 303 -19.67 -2.12 2.27
C LEU A 303 -19.48 -3.04 3.47
N PHE A 304 -18.60 -2.65 4.40
CA PHE A 304 -18.14 -3.52 5.46
C PHE A 304 -19.18 -3.73 6.56
N ASP A 305 -20.09 -2.78 6.81
CA ASP A 305 -21.23 -2.98 7.71
C ASP A 305 -22.15 -4.11 7.24
N VAL A 306 -22.35 -4.24 5.92
CA VAL A 306 -23.11 -5.35 5.34
C VAL A 306 -22.31 -6.64 5.48
N VAL A 307 -21.05 -6.63 5.06
CA VAL A 307 -20.17 -7.82 5.08
C VAL A 307 -20.03 -8.41 6.48
N TRP A 308 -19.69 -7.61 7.48
CA TRP A 308 -19.43 -8.10 8.84
C TRP A 308 -20.69 -8.53 9.57
N ARG A 309 -21.82 -7.86 9.31
CA ARG A 309 -23.13 -8.29 9.80
C ARG A 309 -23.53 -9.66 9.24
N GLU A 310 -23.35 -9.89 7.94
CA GLU A 310 -23.68 -11.18 7.30
C GLU A 310 -22.69 -12.32 7.65
N LEU A 311 -21.49 -11.96 8.10
CA LEU A 311 -20.53 -12.89 8.68
C LEU A 311 -20.72 -13.10 10.19
N ASN A 312 -21.67 -12.39 10.81
CA ASN A 312 -21.96 -12.41 12.24
C ASN A 312 -20.71 -12.13 13.10
N LEU A 313 -19.89 -11.16 12.68
CA LEU A 313 -18.69 -10.74 13.40
C LEU A 313 -18.93 -9.42 14.14
N SER A 314 -18.61 -9.40 15.43
CA SER A 314 -18.80 -8.23 16.30
C SER A 314 -17.60 -7.28 16.25
N VAL A 315 -17.87 -5.99 16.50
CA VAL A 315 -16.87 -4.93 16.74
C VAL A 315 -16.60 -4.70 18.24
N ASP A 316 -17.19 -5.50 19.14
CA ASP A 316 -17.06 -5.33 20.60
C ASP A 316 -15.62 -5.38 21.11
N PHE A 317 -14.73 -6.07 20.39
CA PHE A 317 -13.30 -6.15 20.71
C PHE A 317 -12.62 -4.77 20.69
N VAL A 318 -13.18 -3.78 19.99
CA VAL A 318 -12.60 -2.43 19.87
C VAL A 318 -12.48 -1.75 21.23
N LYS A 319 -13.44 -1.95 22.16
CA LYS A 319 -13.39 -1.36 23.51
C LYS A 319 -12.19 -1.86 24.33
N ASN A 320 -11.73 -3.07 24.03
CA ASN A 320 -10.61 -3.74 24.67
C ASN A 320 -9.27 -3.37 24.00
N MET A 321 -9.28 -3.18 22.68
CA MET A 321 -8.11 -2.72 21.90
C MET A 321 -7.78 -1.25 22.13
N ALA A 322 -8.78 -0.38 22.22
CA ALA A 322 -8.59 1.07 22.24
C ALA A 322 -7.69 1.55 23.39
N PRO A 323 -7.77 1.04 24.63
CA PRO A 323 -6.83 1.39 25.70
C PRO A 323 -5.38 1.01 25.39
N VAL A 324 -5.13 -0.15 24.79
CA VAL A 324 -3.76 -0.58 24.40
C VAL A 324 -3.21 0.32 23.31
N ARG A 325 -4.02 0.62 22.30
CA ARG A 325 -3.63 1.52 21.22
C ARG A 325 -3.35 2.94 21.71
N ARG A 326 -4.17 3.48 22.64
CA ARG A 326 -3.91 4.79 23.26
C ARG A 326 -2.60 4.83 24.04
N ALA A 327 -2.29 3.77 24.79
CA ALA A 327 -1.01 3.66 25.46
C ALA A 327 0.14 3.67 24.45
N TRP A 328 0.05 2.85 23.40
CA TRP A 328 1.04 2.84 22.30
C TRP A 328 1.21 4.22 21.65
N GLU A 329 0.11 4.88 21.25
CA GLU A 329 0.11 6.21 20.62
C GLU A 329 0.66 7.31 21.55
N SER A 330 0.53 7.14 22.87
CA SER A 330 1.09 8.06 23.87
C SER A 330 2.59 7.87 24.07
N CYS A 331 3.16 6.76 23.61
CA CYS A 331 4.59 6.50 23.67
C CYS A 331 5.34 7.32 22.59
N PRO A 332 6.42 8.04 22.95
CA PRO A 332 7.24 8.80 22.02
C PRO A 332 8.21 7.90 21.25
N VAL A 333 7.68 6.98 20.44
CA VAL A 333 8.51 6.08 19.63
C VAL A 333 9.26 6.89 18.55
N LYS A 334 10.57 6.68 18.47
CA LYS A 334 11.47 7.26 17.47
C LYS A 334 12.29 6.17 16.79
N HIS A 335 12.89 6.55 15.66
CA HIS A 335 13.82 5.70 14.92
C HIS A 335 15.07 6.51 14.57
N THR A 336 16.24 5.90 14.70
CA THR A 336 17.54 6.56 14.46
C THR A 336 17.64 7.16 13.05
N GLY A 337 17.15 6.46 12.02
CA GLY A 337 17.25 6.89 10.62
C GLY A 337 16.15 7.87 10.15
N ARG A 338 15.04 8.00 10.89
CA ARG A 338 13.94 8.93 10.56
C ARG A 338 14.30 10.39 10.78
N THR A 339 15.35 10.66 11.53
CA THR A 339 15.80 12.03 11.81
C THR A 339 17.11 12.30 11.05
N HIS A 340 17.14 13.43 10.34
CA HIS A 340 18.33 14.15 9.81
C HIS A 340 18.80 13.90 8.36
N GLY A 341 18.27 12.93 7.59
CA GLY A 341 18.70 12.70 6.20
C GLY A 341 17.68 13.09 5.13
N VAL A 342 17.93 14.16 4.37
CA VAL A 342 17.12 14.54 3.19
C VAL A 342 17.98 15.02 2.04
N TRP A 343 17.82 14.41 0.86
CA TRP A 343 18.32 14.98 -0.39
C TRP A 343 17.24 15.85 -1.02
N ARG A 344 17.58 17.10 -1.34
CA ARG A 344 16.67 18.03 -2.02
C ARG A 344 16.96 18.00 -3.51
N ARG A 345 15.94 17.72 -4.31
CA ARG A 345 16.05 17.77 -5.77
C ARG A 345 15.97 19.23 -6.22
N PRO A 346 16.79 19.67 -7.17
CA PRO A 346 16.57 20.95 -7.83
C PRO A 346 15.23 20.93 -8.62
N PRO A 347 14.78 22.11 -9.08
CA PRO A 347 13.79 22.23 -10.14
C PRO A 347 14.01 21.23 -11.29
N PHE A 348 12.93 20.59 -11.75
CA PHE A 348 13.02 19.64 -12.87
C PHE A 348 13.31 20.33 -14.22
N CYS A 349 12.73 21.52 -14.45
CA CYS A 349 13.06 22.39 -15.58
C CYS A 349 13.28 23.82 -15.09
N LYS A 350 13.97 24.65 -15.89
CA LYS A 350 14.08 26.10 -15.66
C LYS A 350 12.71 26.79 -15.56
N CYS A 351 11.69 26.21 -16.18
CA CYS A 351 10.32 26.70 -16.22
C CYS A 351 9.48 26.43 -14.95
N GLN A 352 9.90 25.52 -14.07
CA GLN A 352 9.13 25.07 -12.92
C GLN A 352 9.97 25.15 -11.67
N ARG A 353 9.65 26.09 -10.77
CA ARG A 353 10.46 26.37 -9.56
C ARG A 353 10.43 25.27 -8.48
N PHE A 354 9.62 24.23 -8.65
CA PHE A 354 9.38 23.23 -7.61
C PHE A 354 10.37 22.07 -7.72
N GLY A 355 11.03 21.78 -6.59
CA GLY A 355 11.89 20.62 -6.41
C GLY A 355 11.27 19.60 -5.45
N GLY A 356 11.65 18.32 -5.62
CA GLY A 356 11.23 17.23 -4.73
C GLY A 356 12.20 16.97 -3.57
N LYS A 357 11.87 15.99 -2.72
CA LYS A 357 12.76 15.48 -1.67
C LYS A 357 12.88 13.97 -1.78
N ILE A 358 14.05 13.46 -1.42
CA ILE A 358 14.29 12.04 -1.19
C ILE A 358 14.67 11.91 0.28
N LEU A 359 13.91 11.11 1.03
CA LEU A 359 14.15 10.89 2.45
C LEU A 359 15.11 9.72 2.60
N LYS A 360 16.12 9.87 3.48
CA LYS A 360 17.13 8.81 3.71
C LYS A 360 16.48 7.48 4.09
N HIS A 361 15.44 7.53 4.92
CA HIS A 361 14.74 6.34 5.36
C HIS A 361 13.93 5.59 4.31
N HIS A 362 13.77 6.15 3.10
CA HIS A 362 13.18 5.42 1.99
C HIS A 362 14.22 4.58 1.23
N ILE A 363 15.51 4.88 1.32
CA ILE A 363 16.56 4.26 0.51
C ILE A 363 17.42 3.30 1.33
N ASP A 364 18.19 3.86 2.27
CA ASP A 364 19.21 3.12 3.00
C ASP A 364 19.46 3.83 4.34
N SER A 365 18.74 3.36 5.35
CA SER A 365 18.88 3.82 6.72
C SER A 365 18.79 2.65 7.68
N GLU A 366 19.74 2.60 8.60
CA GLU A 366 19.58 1.78 9.79
C GLU A 366 18.51 2.42 10.70
N GLU A 367 17.32 1.84 10.67
CA GLU A 367 16.19 2.23 11.52
C GLU A 367 16.21 1.38 12.79
N ILE A 368 16.75 1.93 13.87
CA ILE A 368 16.70 1.33 15.20
C ILE A 368 15.54 1.96 15.95
N HIS A 369 14.60 1.13 16.40
CA HIS A 369 13.45 1.52 17.21
C HIS A 369 13.90 1.87 18.64
N PHE A 370 13.43 2.99 19.18
CA PHE A 370 13.64 3.34 20.59
C PHE A 370 12.55 4.27 21.13
N VAL A 371 12.41 4.29 22.45
CA VAL A 371 11.55 5.24 23.18
C VAL A 371 12.34 6.50 23.51
N ASP A 372 11.88 7.65 23.02
CA ASP A 372 12.47 8.95 23.31
C ASP A 372 11.90 9.52 24.63
N TYR A 373 12.49 9.10 25.75
CA TYR A 373 12.07 9.51 27.09
C TYR A 373 12.14 11.03 27.33
N GLU A 374 12.96 11.75 26.56
CA GLU A 374 13.12 13.21 26.66
C GLU A 374 12.09 13.98 25.83
N CYS A 375 11.37 13.31 24.93
CA CYS A 375 10.33 13.92 24.10
C CYS A 375 9.25 14.56 24.99
N PRO A 376 8.98 15.87 24.88
CA PRO A 376 7.95 16.52 25.68
C PRO A 376 6.57 15.90 25.38
N ASN A 377 5.66 15.93 26.37
CA ASN A 377 4.31 15.40 26.20
C ASN A 377 3.57 16.16 25.09
N PHE A 378 3.50 15.57 23.89
CA PHE A 378 2.65 16.07 22.82
C PHE A 378 1.21 15.72 23.16
N HIS A 379 0.37 16.74 23.37
CA HIS A 379 -1.07 16.56 23.28
C HIS A 379 -1.41 16.25 21.82
N PHE A 380 -1.72 14.99 21.51
CA PHE A 380 -2.45 14.68 20.29
C PHE A 380 -3.76 15.47 20.32
N GLY A 381 -3.80 16.58 19.58
CA GLY A 381 -5.05 17.23 19.24
C GLY A 381 -5.92 16.20 18.56
N LYS A 382 -7.11 15.96 19.11
CA LYS A 382 -8.15 15.03 18.64
C LYS A 382 -8.11 14.87 17.11
N GLY A 383 -7.37 13.86 16.64
CA GLY A 383 -7.51 13.35 15.28
C GLY A 383 -8.89 12.71 15.21
N ARG A 384 -9.66 13.05 14.18
CA ARG A 384 -11.04 12.62 13.99
C ARG A 384 -11.17 11.11 14.27
N MET A 385 -11.91 10.77 15.32
CA MET A 385 -12.82 9.63 15.23
C MET A 385 -13.88 10.06 14.21
N ALA A 386 -13.68 9.62 12.97
CA ALA A 386 -14.68 9.57 11.92
C ALA A 386 -14.53 8.19 11.29
#